data_AF-A0A2X3KJ73-F1
#
_entry.id   AF-A0A2X3KJ73-F1
#
_cell.length_a   1.000
_cell.length_b   1.000
_cell.length_c   1.000
_cell.angle_alpha   90.00
_cell.angle_beta   90.00
_cell.angle_gamma   90.00
#
_symmetry.space_group_name_H-M   'P 1'
#
loop_
_entity.id
_entity.type
_entity.pdbx_description
1 polymer ?
#
loop_
_entity_poly.entity_id
_entity_poly.type
_entity_poly.pdbx_seq_one_letter_code
_entity_poly.pdbx_strand_id
1 'polypeptide(L)' 'MSMVETAPSKIQVRNLNFYYGKFHALKNINLDIAKNQVTGVYRAVRLR' A
#
# COMPACT_ATOMS: atom_id res chain seq x y z
N MET A 1 23.29 3.98 16.32
CA MET A 1 22.33 4.29 15.25
C MET A 1 20.95 3.92 15.73
N SER A 2 20.05 4.90 15.74
CA SER A 2 18.71 4.92 16.34
C SER A 2 17.80 3.80 15.86
N MET A 3 17.22 3.06 16.81
CA MET A 3 16.03 2.23 16.60
C MET A 3 14.90 3.14 16.14
N VAL A 4 14.60 3.14 14.84
CA VAL A 4 13.33 3.66 14.35
C VAL A 4 12.29 2.60 14.71
N GLU A 5 11.66 2.80 15.87
CA GLU A 5 10.52 1.98 16.27
C GLU A 5 9.32 2.42 15.43
N THR A 6 9.27 1.93 14.19
CA THR A 6 8.09 2.05 13.34
C THR A 6 6.96 1.36 14.09
N ALA A 7 5.97 2.14 14.53
CA ALA A 7 4.81 1.65 15.27
C ALA A 7 4.35 0.29 14.68
N PRO A 8 4.06 -0.73 15.52
CA PRO A 8 3.85 -2.09 15.05
C PRO A 8 2.77 -2.10 13.97
N SER A 9 3.20 -2.31 12.72
CA SER A 9 2.30 -2.39 11.57
C SER A 9 1.46 -3.65 11.72
N LYS A 10 0.14 -3.49 11.76
CA LYS A 10 -0.77 -4.62 11.89
C LYS A 10 -0.99 -5.31 10.55
N ILE A 11 -0.89 -4.56 9.46
CA ILE A 11 -0.97 -5.08 8.10
C ILE A 11 0.25 -4.57 7.33
N GLN A 12 1.01 -5.50 6.77
CA GLN A 12 2.12 -5.20 5.88
C GLN A 12 1.80 -5.74 4.50
N VAL A 13 1.91 -4.87 3.50
CA VAL A 13 1.85 -5.22 2.09
C VAL A 13 3.25 -5.05 1.53
N ARG A 14 3.76 -6.10 0.88
CA ARG A 14 5.10 -6.10 0.27
C ARG A 14 5.00 -6.64 -1.15
N ASN A 15 5.66 -5.96 -2.08
CA ASN A 15 5.76 -6.33 -3.49
C ASN A 15 4.40 -6.62 -4.15
N LEU A 16 3.38 -5.82 -3.82
CA LEU A 16 2.05 -5.96 -4.41
C LEU A 16 2.11 -5.56 -5.88
N ASN A 17 1.79 -6.52 -6.75
CA ASN A 17 1.65 -6.33 -8.18
C ASN A 17 0.19 -6.64 -8.57
N PHE A 18 -0.48 -5.71 -9.23
CA PHE A 18 -1.90 -5.78 -9.56
C PHE A 18 -2.12 -5.55 -11.05
N TYR A 19 -2.87 -6.45 -11.68
CA TYR A 19 -3.03 -6.51 -13.14
C TYR A 19 -4.50 -6.49 -13.54
N TYR A 20 -4.84 -5.68 -14.55
CA TYR A 20 -6.10 -5.77 -15.29
C TYR A 20 -5.83 -6.54 -16.59
N GLY A 21 -6.01 -7.87 -16.56
CA GLY A 21 -5.64 -8.73 -17.67
C GLY A 21 -4.14 -8.64 -17.97
N LYS A 22 -3.79 -8.16 -19.17
CA LYS A 22 -2.38 -7.94 -19.57
C LYS A 22 -1.78 -6.64 -19.05
N PHE A 23 -2.60 -5.72 -18.55
CA PHE A 23 -2.13 -4.42 -18.10
C PHE A 23 -1.68 -4.46 -16.64
N HIS A 24 -0.41 -4.13 -16.37
CA HIS A 24 0.14 -4.05 -15.03
C HIS A 24 -0.19 -2.68 -14.41
N ALA A 25 -1.24 -2.62 -13.60
CA ALA A 25 -1.80 -1.39 -13.08
C ALA A 25 -1.10 -0.85 -11.83
N LEU A 26 -0.68 -1.73 -10.91
CA LEU A 26 0.14 -1.37 -9.76
C LEU A 26 1.34 -2.30 -9.71
N LYS A 27 2.55 -1.76 -9.65
CA LYS A 27 3.79 -2.56 -9.66
C LYS A 27 4.57 -2.32 -8.37
N ASN A 28 4.94 -3.41 -7.70
CA ASN A 28 5.79 -3.41 -6.51
C ASN A 28 5.37 -2.42 -5.40
N ILE A 29 4.08 -2.36 -5.09
CA ILE A 29 3.59 -1.49 -4.02
C ILE A 29 3.95 -2.10 -2.65
N ASN A 30 4.57 -1.28 -1.81
CA ASN A 30 4.88 -1.59 -0.41
C ASN A 30 4.08 -0.62 0.47
N LEU A 31 3.27 -1.15 1.40
CA LEU A 31 2.45 -0.36 2.31
C LEU A 31 2.51 -0.96 3.71
N ASP A 32 2.62 -0.10 4.72
CA ASP A 32 2.49 -0.46 6.12
C ASP A 32 1.31 0.27 6.74
N ILE A 33 0.39 -0.48 7.34
CA ILE A 33 -0.74 0.06 8.07
C ILE A 33 -0.47 -0.14 9.55
N ALA A 34 -0.23 0.96 10.25
CA ALA A 34 0.00 0.97 11.69
C ALA A 34 -1.25 0.56 12.46
N LYS A 35 -1.05 -0.05 13.63
CA LYS A 35 -2.13 -0.35 14.57
C LYS A 35 -2.83 0.96 15.00
N ASN A 36 -4.16 0.92 15.12
CA ASN A 36 -5.03 2.03 15.56
C ASN A 36 -5.00 3.29 14.67
N GLN A 37 -4.54 3.18 13.43
CA GLN A 37 -4.55 4.27 12.46
C GLN A 37 -5.56 3.99 11.34
N VAL A 38 -6.38 4.98 11.01
CA VAL A 38 -7.28 4.91 9.85
C VAL A 38 -6.45 5.18 8.59
N THR A 39 -6.40 4.21 7.68
CA THR A 39 -5.74 4.35 6.37
C THR A 39 -6.78 4.22 5.27
N GLY A 40 -6.96 5.28 4.49
CA GLY A 40 -7.85 5.28 3.33
C GLY A 40 -7.11 4.92 2.04
N VAL A 41 -7.69 4.02 1.24
CA VAL A 41 -7.21 3.72 -0.12
C VAL A 41 -8.25 4.24 -1.11
N TYR A 42 -7.83 5.13 -2.02
CA TYR A 42 -8.69 5.71 -3.04
C TYR A 42 -8.21 5.33 -4.44
N ARG A 43 -9.12 5.42 -5.42
CA ARG A 43 -8.83 5.18 -6.84
C ARG A 43 -9.31 6.38 -7.64
N ALA A 44 -8.47 6.89 -8.54
CA ALA A 44 -8.88 7.92 -9.48
C ALA A 44 -9.60 7.31 -10.69
N VAL A 45 -10.70 7.92 -11.11
CA VAL A 45 -11.38 7.65 -12.39
C VAL A 45 -11.29 8.91 -13.24
N ARG A 46 -10.70 8.81 -14.44
CA ARG A 46 -10.73 9.91 -15.40
C ARG A 46 -11.96 9.74 -16.30
N LEU A 47 -12.99 10.55 -16.04
CA LEU A 47 -14.12 10.70 -16.96
C LEU A 47 -13.66 11.61 -18.12
N ARG A 48 -13.96 11.20 -19.35
CA ARG A 48 -13.88 12.05 -20.54
C ARG A 48 -15.29 12.43 -20.96
#